data_AF-A0AAN7ELS5-F1
#
_entry.id   AF-A0AAN7ELS5-F1
#
_cell.length_a   1.000
_cell.length_b   1.000
_cell.length_c   1.000
_cell.angle_alpha   90.00
_cell.angle_beta   90.00
_cell.angle_gamma   90.00
#
_symmetry.space_group_name_H-M   'P 1'
#
loop_
_entity.id
_entity.type
_entity.pdbx_description
1 polymer ?
#
loop_
_entity_poly.entity_id
_entity_poly.type
_entity_poly.pdbx_seq_one_letter_code
_entity_poly.pdbx_strand_id
1 'polypeptide(L)'
;MHGQAKEALRLFSKMVQIGMKPNDVTFIGLLHACSNMGMIDKGREFFNSMTRNYGIIPRIEHYGCMVDLFSRAGLLQEAYEFIMNIPIKPSGVV
;
A
#
# COMPACT_ATOMS: atom_id res chain seq x y z
N MET A 1 -7.03 -10.64 14.15
CA MET A 1 -7.28 -9.38 13.41
C MET A 1 -7.78 -9.67 11.99
N HIS A 2 -8.97 -10.28 11.79
CA HIS A 2 -9.41 -10.75 10.47
C HIS A 2 -10.55 -9.91 9.82
N GLY A 3 -10.91 -8.76 10.41
CA GLY A 3 -12.03 -7.92 9.94
C GLY A 3 -11.67 -6.53 9.41
N GLN A 4 -10.45 -6.04 9.65
CA GLN A 4 -10.11 -4.64 9.43
C GLN A 4 -9.95 -4.27 7.94
N ALA A 5 -9.58 -5.21 7.07
CA ALA A 5 -9.36 -4.88 5.66
C ALA A 5 -10.65 -4.60 4.89
N LYS A 6 -11.67 -5.46 5.04
CA LYS A 6 -12.97 -5.24 4.40
C LYS A 6 -13.57 -3.89 4.85
N GLU A 7 -13.42 -3.58 6.13
CA GLU A 7 -13.87 -2.31 6.69
C GLU A 7 -13.06 -1.11 6.17
N ALA A 8 -11.73 -1.23 6.06
CA ALA A 8 -10.89 -0.19 5.47
C ALA A 8 -11.29 0.10 4.00
N LEU A 9 -11.54 -0.94 3.21
CA LEU A 9 -12.00 -0.79 1.82
C LEU A 9 -13.39 -0.15 1.74
N ARG A 10 -14.29 -0.52 2.65
CA ARG A 10 -15.63 0.08 2.75
C ARG A 10 -15.56 1.56 3.11
N LEU A 11 -14.74 1.92 4.09
CA LEU A 11 -14.54 3.31 4.52
C LEU A 11 -13.89 4.15 3.43
N PHE A 12 -12.90 3.61 2.71
CA PHE A 12 -12.32 4.27 1.55
C PHE A 12 -13.35 4.50 0.44
N SER A 13 -14.16 3.49 0.11
CA SER A 13 -15.22 3.61 -0.89
C SER A 13 -16.22 4.72 -0.50
N LYS A 14 -16.61 4.75 0.78
CA LYS A 14 -17.49 5.81 1.31
C LYS A 14 -16.83 7.19 1.24
N MET A 15 -15.56 7.30 1.60
CA MET A 15 -14.78 8.55 1.52
C MET A 15 -14.83 9.13 0.10
N VAL A 16 -14.55 8.30 -0.91
CA VAL A 16 -14.59 8.70 -2.32
C VAL A 16 -16.00 9.09 -2.75
N GLN A 17 -17.02 8.31 -2.37
CA GLN A 17 -18.42 8.57 -2.73
C GLN A 17 -18.93 9.92 -2.22
N ILE A 18 -18.50 10.35 -1.03
CA ILE A 18 -18.90 11.65 -0.46
C ILE A 18 -17.99 12.80 -0.90
N GLY A 19 -17.11 12.58 -1.88
CA GLY A 19 -16.22 13.59 -2.44
C GLY A 19 -15.02 13.94 -1.56
N MET A 20 -14.77 13.19 -0.48
CA MET A 20 -13.55 13.36 0.31
C MET A 20 -12.37 12.76 -0.44
N LYS A 21 -11.26 13.50 -0.49
CA LYS A 21 -10.03 13.06 -1.15
C LYS A 21 -9.19 12.19 -0.19
N PRO A 22 -8.84 10.96 -0.59
CA PRO A 22 -7.82 10.18 0.08
C PRO A 22 -6.48 10.93 0.13
N ASN A 23 -5.71 10.68 1.20
CA ASN A 23 -4.35 11.20 1.37
C ASN A 23 -3.34 10.05 1.54
N ASP A 24 -2.07 10.39 1.71
CA ASP A 24 -0.98 9.43 1.93
C ASP A 24 -1.28 8.45 3.07
N VAL A 25 -1.76 8.96 4.22
CA VAL A 25 -2.11 8.13 5.38
C VAL A 25 -3.24 7.16 5.07
N THR A 26 -4.21 7.58 4.24
CA THR A 26 -5.30 6.70 3.78
C THR A 26 -4.75 5.51 3.01
N PHE A 27 -3.78 5.73 2.13
CA PHE A 27 -3.15 4.66 1.36
C PHE A 27 -2.27 3.75 2.21
N ILE A 28 -1.56 4.26 3.22
CA ILE A 28 -0.86 3.41 4.20
C ILE A 28 -1.84 2.44 4.86
N GLY A 29 -3.00 2.94 5.33
CA GLY A 29 -4.03 2.10 5.94
C GLY A 29 -4.56 1.02 5.00
N LEU A 30 -4.82 1.36 3.73
CA LEU A 30 -5.27 0.41 2.72
C LEU A 30 -4.22 -0.66 2.40
N LEU A 31 -2.95 -0.27 2.24
CA LEU A 31 -1.87 -1.19 1.91
C LEU A 31 -1.58 -2.13 3.07
N HIS A 32 -1.57 -1.62 4.31
CA HIS A 32 -1.42 -2.45 5.51
C HIS A 32 -2.59 -3.44 5.66
N ALA A 33 -3.82 -3.01 5.38
CA ALA A 33 -4.98 -3.88 5.33
C ALA A 33 -4.84 -5.00 4.28
N CYS A 34 -4.33 -4.66 3.08
CA CYS A 34 -4.08 -5.64 2.02
C CYS A 34 -3.00 -6.64 2.44
N SER A 35 -1.90 -6.17 3.05
CA SER A 35 -0.82 -7.02 3.54
C SER A 35 -1.32 -8.06 4.54
N ASN A 36 -2.07 -7.63 5.55
CA ASN A 36 -2.59 -8.53 6.59
C ASN A 36 -3.57 -9.59 6.10
N MET A 37 -4.23 -9.36 4.96
CA MET A 37 -5.20 -10.28 4.38
C MET A 37 -4.69 -10.99 3.12
N GLY A 38 -3.43 -10.77 2.73
CA GLY A 38 -2.86 -11.35 1.51
C GLY A 38 -3.56 -10.89 0.21
N MET A 39 -4.13 -9.68 0.19
CA MET A 39 -4.88 -9.15 -0.96
C MET A 39 -3.92 -8.49 -1.97
N ILE A 40 -3.13 -9.31 -2.66
CA ILE A 40 -2.01 -8.87 -3.51
C ILE A 40 -2.48 -7.93 -4.63
N ASP A 41 -3.50 -8.34 -5.38
CA ASP A 41 -4.01 -7.56 -6.51
C ASP A 41 -4.56 -6.20 -6.06
N LYS A 42 -5.26 -6.17 -4.93
CA LYS A 42 -5.75 -4.91 -4.34
C LYS A 42 -4.63 -4.03 -3.81
N GLY A 43 -3.60 -4.60 -3.20
CA GLY A 43 -2.40 -3.86 -2.80
C GLY A 43 -1.75 -3.17 -3.99
N ARG A 44 -1.55 -3.89 -5.11
CA ARG A 44 -1.03 -3.33 -6.37
C ARG A 44 -1.94 -2.23 -6.95
N GLU A 45 -3.25 -2.46 -6.96
CA GLU A 45 -4.24 -1.47 -7.42
C GLU A 45 -4.18 -0.17 -6.60
N PHE A 46 -4.17 -0.28 -5.26
CA PHE A 46 -4.09 0.89 -4.38
C PHE A 46 -2.75 1.61 -4.52
N PHE A 47 -1.63 0.88 -4.54
CA PHE A 47 -0.31 1.48 -4.71
C PHE A 47 -0.18 2.21 -6.04
N ASN A 48 -0.72 1.68 -7.13
CA ASN A 48 -0.67 2.35 -8.43
C ASN A 48 -1.63 3.55 -8.51
N SER A 49 -2.84 3.40 -7.96
CA SER A 49 -3.86 4.45 -8.01
C SER A 49 -3.50 5.67 -7.17
N MET A 50 -2.74 5.52 -6.07
CA MET A 50 -2.32 6.67 -5.24
C MET A 50 -1.62 7.74 -6.08
N THR A 51 -0.72 7.34 -6.98
CA THR A 51 0.00 8.26 -7.86
C THR A 51 -0.84 8.62 -9.08
N ARG A 52 -1.42 7.63 -9.77
CA ARG A 52 -2.12 7.85 -11.05
C ARG A 52 -3.41 8.65 -10.90
N ASN A 53 -4.18 8.39 -9.85
CA ASN A 53 -5.53 8.93 -9.69
C ASN A 53 -5.58 10.05 -8.66
N TYR A 54 -4.69 10.04 -7.66
CA TYR A 54 -4.71 11.00 -6.55
C TYR A 54 -3.47 11.90 -6.49
N GLY A 55 -2.47 11.69 -7.35
CA GLY A 55 -1.26 12.52 -7.38
C GLY A 55 -0.37 12.39 -6.14
N ILE A 56 -0.53 11.31 -5.37
CA ILE A 56 0.21 11.07 -4.14
C ILE A 56 1.51 10.36 -4.47
N ILE A 57 2.63 10.95 -4.02
CA ILE A 57 3.96 10.38 -4.18
C ILE A 57 4.18 9.33 -3.08
N PRO A 58 4.54 8.07 -3.43
CA PRO A 58 4.80 7.05 -2.43
C PRO A 58 6.01 7.40 -1.55
N ARG A 59 5.83 7.25 -0.23
CA ARG A 59 6.89 7.35 0.79
C ARG A 59 7.33 5.98 1.28
N ILE A 60 8.40 5.94 2.08
CA ILE A 60 8.98 4.71 2.64
C ILE A 60 7.94 3.80 3.33
N GLU A 61 6.94 4.37 4.00
CA GLU A 61 5.89 3.59 4.65
C GLU A 61 5.04 2.80 3.65
N HIS A 62 4.74 3.39 2.49
CA HIS A 62 3.96 2.74 1.43
C HIS A 62 4.75 1.57 0.81
N TYR A 63 6.05 1.80 0.56
CA TYR A 63 6.94 0.74 0.08
C TYR A 63 7.07 -0.38 1.10
N GLY A 64 7.21 -0.05 2.39
CA GLY A 64 7.23 -1.02 3.48
C GLY A 64 5.98 -1.91 3.50
N CYS A 65 4.79 -1.34 3.32
CA CYS A 65 3.55 -2.13 3.23
C CYS A 65 3.52 -3.06 2.01
N MET A 66 4.05 -2.64 0.86
CA MET A 66 4.11 -3.49 -0.34
C MET A 66 5.11 -4.65 -0.17
N VAL A 67 6.27 -4.38 0.42
CA VAL A 67 7.26 -5.42 0.75
C VAL A 67 6.68 -6.42 1.74
N ASP A 68 6.02 -5.96 2.80
CA ASP A 68 5.35 -6.83 3.79
C ASP A 68 4.27 -7.69 3.13
N LEU A 69 3.46 -7.11 2.22
CA LEU A 69 2.44 -7.82 1.46
C LEU A 69 3.04 -8.96 0.62
N PHE A 70 4.08 -8.67 -0.17
CA PHE A 70 4.74 -9.70 -0.99
C PHE A 70 5.42 -10.77 -0.11
N SER A 71 6.09 -10.36 0.97
CA SER A 71 6.80 -11.26 1.87
C SER A 71 5.85 -12.24 2.54
N ARG A 72 4.71 -11.77 3.06
CA ARG A 72 3.69 -12.61 3.70
C ARG A 72 2.99 -13.55 2.71
N ALA A 73 2.89 -13.14 1.45
CA ALA A 73 2.37 -13.97 0.38
C ALA A 73 3.37 -15.02 -0.14
N GLY A 74 4.62 -15.01 0.34
CA GLY A 74 5.69 -15.89 -0.14
C GLY A 74 6.28 -15.47 -1.50
N LEU A 75 5.95 -14.28 -1.99
CA LEU A 75 6.44 -13.73 -3.26
C LEU A 75 7.79 -13.02 -3.06
N LEU A 76 8.78 -13.75 -2.55
CA LEU A 76 10.07 -13.19 -2.13
C LEU A 76 10.85 -12.54 -3.28
N GLN A 77 10.78 -13.13 -4.49
CA GLN A 77 11.42 -12.56 -5.67
C GLN A 77 10.82 -11.18 -6.01
N GLU A 78 9.49 -11.07 -5.99
CA GLU A 78 8.81 -9.80 -6.23
C GLU A 78 9.11 -8.78 -5.12
N ALA A 79 9.16 -9.22 -3.86
CA ALA A 79 9.56 -8.35 -2.75
C ALA A 79 10.97 -7.78 -2.96
N TYR A 80 11.92 -8.62 -3.37
CA TYR A 80 13.30 -8.22 -3.65
C TYR A 80 13.38 -7.24 -4.82
N GLU A 81 12.78 -7.57 -5.96
CA GLU A 81 12.74 -6.69 -7.13
C GLU A 81 12.07 -5.36 -6.81
N PHE A 82 11.01 -5.38 -6.01
CA PHE A 82 10.32 -4.17 -5.60
C PHE A 82 11.23 -3.25 -4.77
N ILE A 83 11.99 -3.80 -3.81
CA ILE A 83 12.97 -3.04 -3.01
C ILE A 83 14.07 -2.43 -3.89
N MET A 84 14.61 -3.21 -4.83
CA MET A 84 15.69 -2.75 -5.71
C MET A 84 15.27 -1.60 -6.63
N ASN A 85 13.96 -1.49 -6.90
CA ASN A 85 13.40 -0.44 -7.75
C ASN A 85 12.84 0.76 -6.96
N ILE A 86 12.98 0.81 -5.63
CA ILE A 86 12.53 1.94 -4.84
C ILE A 86 13.38 3.18 -5.21
N PRO A 87 12.78 4.30 -5.67
CA PRO A 87 13.49 5.53 -6.04
C PRO A 87 13.92 6.36 -4.82
N ILE A 88 14.21 5.72 -3.69
CA ILE A 88 14.60 6.36 -2.43
C ILE A 88 16.03 5.93 -2.17
N LYS A 89 16.94 6.91 -1.99
CA LYS A 89 18.30 6.61 -1.53
C LYS A 89 18.21 5.86 -0.20
N PRO A 90 18.90 4.73 -0.02
CA PRO A 90 19.02 4.12 1.30
C PRO A 90 19.42 5.20 2.28
N SER A 91 18.61 5.43 3.31
CA SER A 91 19.02 6.31 4.39
C SER A 91 20.23 5.65 5.02
N GLY A 92 21.42 6.16 4.71
CA GLY A 92 22.67 5.76 5.34
C GLY A 92 22.64 6.23 6.79
N VAL A 93 21.89 5.52 7.63
CA VAL A 93 22.08 5.58 9.07
C VAL A 93 22.91 4.36 9.39
N VAL A 94 24.22 4.58 9.41
CA VAL A 94 25.20 3.66 9.99
C VAL A 94 25.27 3.97 11.48
#